data_AF-A0A6N7Q0R6-F1
#
_entry.id   AF-A0A6N7Q0R6-F1
#
_cell.length_a   1.000
_cell.length_b   1.000
_cell.length_c   1.000
_cell.angle_alpha   90.00
_cell.angle_beta   90.00
_cell.angle_gamma   90.00
#
_symmetry.space_group_name_H-M   'P 1'
#
loop_
_entity.id
_entity.type
_entity.pdbx_description
1 polymer ?
#
loop_
_entity_poly.entity_id
_entity_poly.type
_entity_poly.pdbx_seq_one_letter_code
_entity_poly.pdbx_strand_id
1 'polypeptide(L)'
;MSMADDDDLESRLDALSVSEMRRRVDLVVAFLREQRRALAVEVGMALEDAPGPRPVVDHEQGQRHLEELMEMLPLLRRRLTPEEKARMMPRSEARTEQMKEVLDELAAEPELFDSLMEESGLDVRHEDIVRMREGVEKMEMLKDVERELRLLVDELRAYRERLEASVEQMMKKGAAKPSN
;
A
#
# COMPACT_ATOMS: atom_id res chain seq x y z
N MET A 1 -4.87 -17.54 8.47
CA MET A 1 -4.17 -16.55 9.30
C MET A 1 -4.60 -16.80 10.71
N SER A 2 -3.65 -17.21 11.54
CA SER A 2 -3.86 -17.38 12.97
C SER A 2 -3.72 -16.01 13.66
N MET A 3 -4.35 -15.81 14.82
CA MET A 3 -4.14 -14.58 15.61
C MET A 3 -2.66 -14.36 15.96
N ALA A 4 -1.88 -15.44 16.10
CA ALA A 4 -0.45 -15.36 16.38
C ALA A 4 0.36 -14.75 15.22
N ASP A 5 -0.11 -14.88 13.98
CA ASP A 5 0.55 -14.26 12.81
C ASP A 5 0.27 -12.74 12.75
N ASP A 6 -0.93 -12.33 13.14
CA ASP A 6 -1.31 -10.91 13.14
C ASP A 6 -0.61 -10.13 14.28
N ASP A 7 -0.48 -10.75 15.47
CA ASP A 7 0.22 -10.15 16.62
C ASP A 7 1.73 -9.98 16.36
N ASP A 8 2.37 -10.92 15.64
CA ASP A 8 3.77 -10.81 15.22
C ASP A 8 3.96 -9.66 14.21
N LEU A 9 3.04 -9.53 13.24
CA LEU A 9 3.07 -8.46 12.26
C LEU A 9 2.85 -7.09 12.89
N GLU A 10 1.95 -6.98 13.88
CA GLU A 10 1.75 -5.75 14.67
C GLU A 10 3.01 -5.38 15.45
N SER A 11 3.65 -6.34 16.11
CA SER A 11 4.92 -6.10 16.83
C SER A 11 6.04 -5.62 15.88
N ARG A 12 6.14 -6.19 14.68
CA ARG A 12 7.08 -5.76 13.65
C ARG A 12 6.79 -4.36 13.13
N LEU A 13 5.52 -4.00 12.97
CA LEU A 13 5.11 -2.66 12.56
C LEU A 13 5.40 -1.62 13.64
N ASP A 14 5.17 -1.97 14.91
CA ASP A 14 5.42 -1.12 16.06
C ASP A 14 6.91 -0.85 16.25
N ALA A 15 7.76 -1.86 16.01
CA ALA A 15 9.22 -1.73 16.11
C ALA A 15 9.84 -0.78 15.08
N LEU A 16 9.17 -0.52 13.95
CA LEU A 16 9.65 0.42 12.94
C LEU A 16 9.37 1.86 13.37
N SER A 17 10.36 2.76 13.26
CA SER A 17 10.05 4.19 13.39
C SER A 17 9.25 4.69 12.18
N VAL A 18 8.42 5.73 12.36
CA VAL A 18 7.69 6.39 11.25
C VAL A 18 8.65 6.83 10.14
N SER A 19 9.80 7.41 10.51
CA SER A 19 10.82 7.86 9.54
C SER A 19 11.42 6.72 8.71
N GLU A 20 11.63 5.57 9.32
CA GLU A 20 12.14 4.38 8.65
C GLU A 20 11.10 3.77 7.73
N MET A 21 9.85 3.67 8.21
CA MET A 21 8.70 3.23 7.41
C MET A 21 8.55 4.10 6.17
N ARG A 22 8.59 5.43 6.32
CA ARG A 22 8.51 6.38 5.22
C ARG A 22 9.60 6.14 4.18
N ARG A 23 10.85 5.97 4.61
CA ARG A 23 11.98 5.71 3.72
C ARG A 23 11.80 4.42 2.91
N ARG A 24 11.33 3.34 3.57
CA ARG A 24 11.04 2.05 2.90
C ARG A 24 9.91 2.18 1.89
N VAL A 25 8.83 2.86 2.27
CA VAL A 25 7.66 3.10 1.40
C VAL A 25 8.05 3.93 0.18
N ASP A 26 8.83 5.00 0.35
CA ASP A 26 9.27 5.84 -0.78
C ASP A 26 10.13 5.07 -1.79
N LEU A 27 11.03 4.20 -1.30
CA LEU A 27 11.83 3.31 -2.16
C LEU A 27 10.94 2.32 -2.92
N VAL A 28 9.97 1.70 -2.24
CA VAL A 28 9.07 0.72 -2.85
C VAL A 28 8.13 1.38 -3.86
N VAL A 29 7.58 2.56 -3.55
CA VAL A 29 6.76 3.34 -4.50
C VAL A 29 7.56 3.73 -5.74
N ALA A 30 8.81 4.18 -5.57
CA ALA A 30 9.69 4.49 -6.69
C ALA A 30 9.95 3.25 -7.56
N PHE A 31 10.27 2.11 -6.94
CA PHE A 31 10.46 0.84 -7.62
C PHE A 31 9.22 0.39 -8.40
N LEU A 32 8.03 0.41 -7.80
CA LEU A 32 6.79 0.03 -8.46
C LEU A 32 6.47 0.92 -9.67
N ARG A 33 6.74 2.22 -9.58
CA ARG A 33 6.58 3.16 -10.70
C ARG A 33 7.55 2.90 -11.83
N GLU A 34 8.78 2.51 -11.50
CA GLU A 34 9.78 2.13 -12.49
C GLU A 34 9.37 0.83 -13.21
N GLN A 35 8.90 -0.18 -12.48
CA GLN A 35 8.34 -1.41 -13.05
C GLN A 35 7.18 -1.12 -14.01
N ARG A 36 6.25 -0.24 -13.64
CA ARG A 36 5.14 0.18 -14.50
C ARG A 36 5.62 0.84 -15.79
N ARG A 37 6.61 1.74 -15.71
CA ARG A 37 7.21 2.38 -16.90
C ARG A 37 7.91 1.36 -17.78
N ALA A 38 8.66 0.45 -17.19
CA ALA A 38 9.37 -0.61 -17.92
C ALA A 38 8.39 -1.49 -18.69
N LEU A 39 7.33 -1.94 -18.02
CA LEU A 39 6.24 -2.72 -18.61
C LEU A 39 5.57 -1.99 -19.78
N ALA A 40 5.27 -0.69 -19.63
CA ALA A 40 4.67 0.10 -20.70
C ALA A 40 5.54 0.15 -21.97
N VAL A 41 6.87 0.28 -21.80
CA VAL A 41 7.83 0.28 -22.90
C VAL A 41 7.90 -1.10 -23.57
N GLU A 42 8.00 -2.17 -22.79
CA GLU A 42 8.05 -3.53 -23.33
C GLU A 42 6.79 -3.90 -24.11
N VAL A 43 5.61 -3.53 -23.59
CA VAL A 43 4.34 -3.75 -24.28
C VAL A 43 4.26 -2.92 -25.56
N GLY A 44 4.71 -1.67 -25.54
CA GLY A 44 4.77 -0.82 -26.75
C GLY A 44 5.64 -1.46 -27.84
N MET A 45 6.84 -1.91 -27.48
CA MET A 45 7.74 -2.62 -28.40
C MET A 45 7.13 -3.89 -28.97
N ALA A 46 6.42 -4.68 -28.15
CA ALA A 46 5.77 -5.91 -28.58
C ALA A 46 4.57 -5.66 -29.51
N LEU A 47 3.79 -4.61 -29.26
CA LEU A 47 2.65 -4.25 -30.10
C LEU A 47 3.08 -3.65 -31.45
N GLU A 48 4.20 -2.92 -31.48
CA GLU A 48 4.74 -2.28 -32.69
C GLU A 48 5.70 -3.18 -33.48
N ASP A 49 6.01 -4.38 -32.98
CA ASP A 49 7.04 -5.28 -33.52
C ASP A 49 8.39 -4.58 -33.75
N ALA A 50 8.74 -3.67 -32.83
CA ALA A 50 9.88 -2.77 -32.92
C ALA A 50 10.93 -3.11 -31.84
N PRO A 51 12.06 -3.77 -32.20
CA PRO A 51 13.12 -4.06 -31.25
C PRO A 51 13.84 -2.77 -30.81
N GLY A 52 14.05 -2.62 -29.51
CA GLY A 52 14.64 -1.45 -28.87
C GLY A 52 15.36 -1.83 -27.56
N PRO A 53 16.02 -0.87 -26.90
CA PRO A 53 16.68 -1.13 -25.62
C PRO A 53 15.64 -1.52 -24.57
N ARG A 54 15.82 -2.67 -23.94
CA ARG A 54 14.96 -3.09 -22.83
C ARG A 54 15.29 -2.23 -21.60
N PRO A 55 14.27 -1.70 -20.90
CA PRO A 55 14.48 -1.03 -19.64
C PRO A 55 15.13 -1.99 -18.64
N VAL A 56 16.18 -1.52 -17.97
CA VAL A 56 16.84 -2.24 -16.87
C VAL A 56 16.28 -1.67 -15.58
N VAL A 57 15.69 -2.52 -14.74
CA VAL A 57 15.27 -2.11 -13.40
C VAL A 57 16.29 -2.63 -12.39
N ASP A 58 16.72 -1.80 -11.45
CA ASP A 58 17.54 -2.24 -10.33
C ASP A 58 16.65 -2.93 -9.28
N HIS A 59 16.87 -4.22 -9.07
CA HIS A 59 15.87 -5.10 -8.47
C HIS A 59 16.09 -5.41 -6.99
N GLU A 60 17.32 -5.43 -6.48
CA GLU A 60 17.58 -6.16 -5.22
C GLU A 60 17.01 -5.48 -3.97
N GLN A 61 17.20 -4.17 -3.81
CA GLN A 61 16.75 -3.46 -2.61
C GLN A 61 15.26 -3.14 -2.64
N GLY A 62 14.73 -2.75 -3.81
CA GLY A 62 13.31 -2.47 -4.01
C GLY A 62 12.45 -3.72 -3.83
N GLN A 63 12.92 -4.87 -4.31
CA GLN A 63 12.21 -6.14 -4.16
C GLN A 63 12.20 -6.62 -2.70
N ARG A 64 13.34 -6.57 -2.00
CA ARG A 64 13.38 -6.96 -0.57
C ARG A 64 12.39 -6.14 0.27
N HIS A 65 12.41 -4.81 0.13
CA HIS A 65 11.50 -3.96 0.90
C HIS A 65 10.04 -4.11 0.47
N LEU A 66 9.78 -4.40 -0.80
CA LEU A 66 8.43 -4.71 -1.27
C LEU A 66 7.91 -6.00 -0.61
N GLU A 67 8.73 -7.06 -0.56
CA GLU A 67 8.38 -8.32 0.12
C GLU A 67 8.06 -8.08 1.61
N GLU A 68 8.93 -7.36 2.31
CA GLU A 68 8.73 -6.98 3.72
C GLU A 68 7.43 -6.18 3.96
N LEU A 69 7.12 -5.21 3.10
CA LEU A 69 5.89 -4.40 3.24
C LEU A 69 4.64 -5.18 2.82
N MET A 70 4.76 -6.09 1.84
CA MET A 70 3.66 -6.95 1.41
C MET A 70 3.22 -7.91 2.51
N GLU A 71 4.16 -8.38 3.35
CA GLU A 71 3.84 -9.18 4.54
C GLU A 71 2.97 -8.41 5.54
N MET A 72 3.07 -7.07 5.58
CA MET A 72 2.32 -6.20 6.50
C MET A 72 0.98 -5.71 5.92
N LEU A 73 0.75 -5.79 4.60
CA LEU A 73 -0.52 -5.41 3.97
C LEU A 73 -1.78 -6.08 4.57
N PRO A 74 -1.74 -7.34 5.06
CA PRO A 74 -2.88 -7.94 5.74
C PRO A 74 -3.39 -7.16 6.95
N LEU A 75 -2.53 -6.38 7.62
CA LEU A 75 -2.92 -5.51 8.75
C LEU A 75 -3.97 -4.47 8.33
N LEU A 76 -3.95 -4.01 7.07
CA LEU A 76 -4.99 -3.12 6.52
C LEU A 76 -6.38 -3.79 6.47
N ARG A 77 -6.42 -5.13 6.50
CA ARG A 77 -7.63 -5.95 6.34
C ARG A 77 -8.00 -6.72 7.60
N ARG A 78 -7.39 -6.41 8.76
CA ARG A 78 -7.71 -7.06 10.04
C ARG A 78 -9.22 -7.10 10.19
N ARG A 79 -9.77 -8.31 10.38
CA ARG A 79 -11.21 -8.50 10.52
C ARG A 79 -11.64 -7.78 11.79
N LEU A 80 -12.25 -6.61 11.62
CA LEU A 80 -12.94 -5.89 12.69
C LEU A 80 -13.88 -6.86 13.40
N THR A 81 -13.82 -6.87 14.73
CA THR A 81 -14.78 -7.59 15.55
C THR A 81 -16.20 -7.08 15.26
N PRO A 82 -17.26 -7.87 15.53
CA PRO A 82 -18.64 -7.42 15.32
C PRO A 82 -18.96 -6.09 16.02
N GLU A 83 -18.34 -5.81 17.16
CA GLU A 83 -18.48 -4.58 17.96
C GLU A 83 -17.79 -3.38 17.31
N GLU A 84 -16.60 -3.57 16.74
CA GLU A 84 -15.88 -2.55 15.97
C GLU A 84 -16.59 -2.26 14.64
N LYS A 85 -17.11 -3.31 14.00
CA LYS A 85 -17.88 -3.22 12.75
C LYS A 85 -19.21 -2.48 12.97
N ALA A 86 -19.84 -2.64 14.14
CA ALA A 86 -21.02 -1.88 14.53
C ALA A 86 -20.73 -0.39 14.79
N ARG A 87 -19.48 -0.04 15.14
CA ARG A 87 -19.04 1.35 15.38
C ARG A 87 -18.41 2.02 14.15
N MET A 88 -18.03 1.26 13.13
CA MET A 88 -17.45 1.80 11.89
C MET A 88 -18.53 2.21 10.89
N MET A 89 -18.89 3.49 10.91
CA MET A 89 -19.25 4.17 9.67
C MET A 89 -17.99 4.27 8.78
N PRO A 90 -18.13 4.28 7.44
CA PRO A 90 -17.01 4.56 6.54
C PRO A 90 -16.33 5.87 6.98
N ARG A 91 -15.09 5.77 7.48
CA ARG A 91 -14.31 6.93 7.89
C ARG A 91 -13.89 7.65 6.61
N SER A 92 -14.44 8.83 6.36
CA SER A 92 -13.99 9.70 5.29
C SER A 92 -12.56 10.18 5.57
N GLU A 93 -11.82 10.56 4.52
CA GLU A 93 -10.49 11.18 4.67
C GLU A 93 -10.55 12.39 5.61
N ALA A 94 -11.57 13.23 5.49
CA ALA A 94 -11.81 14.37 6.38
C ALA A 94 -11.92 13.97 7.87
N ARG A 95 -12.53 12.83 8.17
CA ARG A 95 -12.65 12.33 9.55
C ARG A 95 -11.34 11.74 10.07
N THR A 96 -10.49 11.24 9.17
CA THR A 96 -9.16 10.73 9.52
C THR A 96 -8.23 11.89 9.85
N GLU A 97 -8.27 12.97 9.06
CA GLU A 97 -7.51 14.18 9.38
C GLU A 97 -7.99 14.87 10.65
N GLN A 98 -9.31 14.95 10.86
CA GLN A 98 -9.85 15.45 12.12
C GLN A 98 -9.40 14.61 13.33
N MET A 99 -9.25 13.29 13.16
CA MET A 99 -8.71 12.43 14.22
C MET A 99 -7.23 12.74 14.49
N LYS A 100 -6.42 13.00 13.46
CA LYS A 100 -5.01 13.38 13.63
C LYS A 100 -4.87 14.72 14.33
N GLU A 101 -5.66 15.72 13.92
CA GLU A 101 -5.67 17.04 14.57
C GLU A 101 -5.98 16.90 16.07
N VAL A 102 -6.99 16.11 16.43
CA VAL A 102 -7.31 15.83 17.84
C VAL A 102 -6.16 15.13 18.56
N LEU A 103 -5.51 14.15 17.93
CA LEU A 103 -4.37 13.46 18.53
C LEU A 103 -3.14 14.38 18.66
N ASP A 104 -2.92 15.29 17.72
CA ASP A 104 -1.85 16.29 17.75
C ASP A 104 -2.05 17.31 18.86
N GLU A 105 -3.28 17.80 19.03
CA GLU A 105 -3.67 18.70 20.12
C GLU A 105 -3.45 18.04 21.49
N LEU A 106 -3.88 16.78 21.64
CA LEU A 106 -3.68 16.03 22.88
C LEU A 106 -2.20 15.68 23.13
N ALA A 107 -1.43 15.42 22.08
CA ALA A 107 -0.01 15.12 22.19
C ALA A 107 0.84 16.35 22.56
N ALA A 108 0.37 17.56 22.24
CA ALA A 108 1.07 18.82 22.52
C ALA A 108 1.10 19.21 24.02
N GLU A 109 0.21 18.65 24.83
CA GLU A 109 0.11 18.95 26.27
C GLU A 109 0.11 17.66 27.13
N PRO A 110 1.27 16.97 27.27
CA PRO A 110 1.34 15.67 27.94
C PRO A 110 0.88 15.69 29.40
N GLU A 111 1.33 16.69 30.17
CA GLU A 111 1.02 16.81 31.59
C GLU A 111 -0.48 17.11 31.83
N LEU A 112 -1.09 17.93 30.96
CA LEU A 112 -2.52 18.22 31.02
C LEU A 112 -3.32 16.96 30.68
N PHE A 113 -2.91 16.24 29.62
CA PHE A 113 -3.58 15.02 29.18
C PHE A 113 -3.57 13.93 30.27
N ASP A 114 -2.41 13.64 30.85
CA ASP A 114 -2.28 12.61 31.88
C ASP A 114 -3.10 12.97 33.13
N SER A 115 -3.11 14.25 33.53
CA SER A 115 -3.93 14.73 34.66
C SER A 115 -5.44 14.62 34.41
N LEU A 116 -5.90 14.93 33.20
CA LEU A 116 -7.32 14.82 32.81
C LEU A 116 -7.79 13.37 32.76
N MET A 117 -6.92 12.46 32.30
CA MET A 117 -7.22 11.03 32.26
C MET A 117 -7.27 10.43 33.68
N GLU A 118 -6.36 10.83 34.55
CA GLU A 118 -6.36 10.45 35.97
C GLU A 118 -7.63 10.94 36.69
N GLU A 119 -8.04 12.20 36.46
CA GLU A 119 -9.30 12.76 37.00
C GLU A 119 -10.55 12.06 36.45
N SER A 120 -10.50 11.62 35.18
CA SER A 120 -11.59 10.90 34.52
C SER A 120 -11.63 9.41 34.86
N GLY A 121 -10.64 8.89 35.61
CA GLY A 121 -10.51 7.49 35.96
C GLY A 121 -10.24 6.58 34.75
N LEU A 122 -9.66 7.13 33.69
CA LEU A 122 -9.32 6.41 32.46
C LEU A 122 -7.85 5.97 32.52
N ASP A 123 -7.59 4.67 32.30
CA ASP A 123 -6.25 4.08 32.28
C ASP A 123 -5.61 4.24 30.89
N VAL A 124 -5.41 5.48 30.46
CA VAL A 124 -4.78 5.82 29.18
C VAL A 124 -3.68 6.83 29.44
N ARG A 125 -2.44 6.53 29.02
CA ARG A 125 -1.29 7.42 29.18
C ARG A 125 -1.01 8.17 27.89
N HIS A 126 -0.34 9.33 27.98
CA HIS A 126 0.13 10.08 26.81
C HIS A 126 0.92 9.23 25.82
N GLU A 127 1.78 8.34 26.30
CA GLU A 127 2.53 7.41 25.45
C GLU A 127 1.64 6.54 24.57
N ASP A 128 0.45 6.17 25.04
CA ASP A 128 -0.50 5.37 24.28
C ASP A 128 -1.12 6.19 23.14
N ILE A 129 -1.34 7.50 23.34
CA ILE A 129 -1.74 8.43 22.27
C ILE A 129 -0.65 8.57 21.20
N VAL A 130 0.61 8.72 21.62
CA VAL A 130 1.74 8.81 20.69
C VAL A 130 1.84 7.52 19.85
N ARG A 131 1.74 6.35 20.48
CA ARG A 131 1.74 5.06 19.77
C ARG A 131 0.56 4.95 18.80
N MET A 132 -0.65 5.36 19.21
CA MET A 132 -1.83 5.35 18.35
C MET A 132 -1.65 6.26 17.12
N ARG A 133 -1.10 7.46 17.31
CA ARG A 133 -0.81 8.41 16.21
C ARG A 133 0.18 7.82 15.22
N GLU A 134 1.30 7.30 15.70
CA GLU A 134 2.31 6.66 14.86
C GLU A 134 1.74 5.45 14.12
N GLY A 135 0.90 4.64 14.78
CA GLY A 135 0.19 3.53 14.16
C GLY A 135 -0.70 3.97 13.01
N VAL A 136 -1.50 5.03 13.18
CA VAL A 136 -2.33 5.59 12.10
C VAL A 136 -1.47 6.04 10.91
N GLU A 137 -0.36 6.73 11.18
CA GLU A 137 0.54 7.22 10.12
C GLU A 137 1.18 6.07 9.33
N LYS A 138 1.71 5.06 10.01
CA LYS A 138 2.26 3.85 9.38
C LYS A 138 1.21 3.11 8.54
N MET A 139 -0.03 3.05 9.01
CA MET A 139 -1.13 2.41 8.28
C MET A 139 -1.52 3.19 7.02
N GLU A 140 -1.45 4.52 7.02
CA GLU A 140 -1.62 5.32 5.80
C GLU A 140 -0.50 5.08 4.80
N MET A 141 0.75 4.98 5.26
CA MET A 141 1.87 4.65 4.38
C MET A 141 1.72 3.24 3.74
N LEU A 142 1.18 2.27 4.48
CA LEU A 142 0.84 0.95 3.91
C LEU A 142 -0.25 1.04 2.83
N LYS A 143 -1.24 1.93 2.98
CA LYS A 143 -2.27 2.17 1.94
C LYS A 143 -1.66 2.75 0.66
N ASP A 144 -0.63 3.60 0.76
CA ASP A 144 0.06 4.12 -0.42
C ASP A 144 0.72 2.99 -1.22
N VAL A 145 1.32 2.00 -0.54
CA VAL A 145 1.87 0.80 -1.17
C VAL A 145 0.77 -0.06 -1.79
N GLU A 146 -0.34 -0.31 -1.07
CA GLU A 146 -1.49 -1.06 -1.62
C GLU A 146 -2.04 -0.40 -2.88
N ARG A 147 -2.13 0.94 -2.90
CA ARG A 147 -2.59 1.71 -4.06
C ARG A 147 -1.68 1.50 -5.27
N GLU A 148 -0.37 1.67 -5.11
CA GLU A 148 0.57 1.52 -6.23
C GLU A 148 0.63 0.08 -6.75
N LEU A 149 0.52 -0.92 -5.87
CA LEU A 149 0.38 -2.33 -6.27
C LEU A 149 -0.89 -2.57 -7.07
N ARG A 150 -2.03 -1.99 -6.65
CA ARG A 150 -3.30 -2.11 -7.37
C ARG A 150 -3.18 -1.49 -8.77
N LEU A 151 -2.56 -0.32 -8.89
CA LEU A 151 -2.31 0.33 -10.17
C LEU A 151 -1.46 -0.54 -11.11
N LEU A 152 -0.39 -1.14 -10.60
CA LEU A 152 0.43 -2.07 -11.38
C LEU A 152 -0.37 -3.30 -11.85
N VAL A 153 -1.18 -3.90 -10.98
CA VAL A 153 -2.05 -5.04 -11.33
C VAL A 153 -3.08 -4.67 -12.39
N ASP A 154 -3.71 -3.50 -12.26
CA ASP A 154 -4.71 -3.01 -13.21
C ASP A 154 -4.07 -2.73 -14.58
N GLU A 155 -2.86 -2.18 -14.61
CA GLU A 155 -2.09 -2.01 -15.85
C GLU A 155 -1.73 -3.34 -16.50
N LEU A 156 -1.23 -4.32 -15.72
CA LEU A 156 -0.94 -5.67 -16.22
C LEU A 156 -2.17 -6.33 -16.85
N ARG A 157 -3.34 -6.19 -16.22
CA ARG A 157 -4.61 -6.69 -16.78
C ARG A 157 -4.96 -5.99 -18.09
N ALA A 158 -4.90 -4.66 -18.12
CA ALA A 158 -5.20 -3.88 -19.32
C ALA A 158 -4.25 -4.21 -20.48
N TYR A 159 -2.95 -4.42 -20.19
CA TYR A 159 -1.98 -4.81 -21.20
C TYR A 159 -2.23 -6.22 -21.73
N ARG A 160 -2.57 -7.16 -20.85
CA ARG A 160 -2.96 -8.51 -21.26
C ARG A 160 -4.15 -8.48 -22.22
N GLU A 161 -5.20 -7.74 -21.90
CA GLU A 161 -6.39 -7.60 -22.76
C GLU A 161 -6.04 -7.03 -24.14
N ARG A 162 -5.15 -6.03 -24.20
CA ARG A 162 -4.68 -5.45 -25.47
C ARG A 162 -3.86 -6.43 -26.30
N LEU A 163 -2.99 -7.20 -25.65
CA LEU A 163 -2.18 -8.23 -26.33
C LEU A 163 -3.07 -9.35 -26.88
N GLU A 164 -4.02 -9.85 -26.08
CA GLU A 164 -5.00 -10.85 -26.51
C GLU A 164 -5.80 -10.36 -27.73
N ALA A 165 -6.31 -9.12 -27.69
CA ALA A 165 -7.02 -8.52 -28.82
C ALA A 165 -6.14 -8.38 -30.07
N SER A 166 -4.86 -8.01 -29.90
CA SER A 166 -3.92 -7.86 -31.01
C SER A 166 -3.57 -9.19 -31.65
N VAL A 167 -3.36 -10.24 -30.85
CA VAL A 167 -3.15 -11.61 -31.32
C VAL A 167 -4.38 -12.13 -32.07
N GLU A 168 -5.58 -11.90 -31.53
CA GLU A 168 -6.82 -12.31 -32.19
C GLU A 168 -6.99 -11.62 -33.56
N GLN A 169 -6.67 -10.32 -33.65
CA GLN A 169 -6.67 -9.60 -34.91
C GLN A 169 -5.63 -10.13 -35.92
N MET A 170 -4.42 -10.49 -35.46
CA MET A 170 -3.41 -11.11 -36.31
C MET A 170 -3.84 -12.48 -36.82
N MET A 171 -4.44 -13.33 -35.97
CA MET A 171 -4.98 -14.64 -36.37
C MET A 171 -6.11 -14.49 -37.40
N LYS A 172 -7.01 -13.51 -37.21
CA LYS A 172 -8.08 -13.19 -38.17
C LYS A 172 -7.54 -12.70 -39.52
N LYS A 173 -6.48 -11.87 -39.51
CA LYS A 173 -5.81 -11.41 -40.75
C LYS A 173 -5.00 -12.53 -41.44
N GLY A 174 -4.40 -13.44 -40.66
CA GLY A 174 -3.66 -14.59 -41.16
C GLY A 174 -4.53 -15.66 -41.82
N ALA A 175 -5.76 -15.86 -41.32
CA ALA A 175 -6.76 -16.75 -41.92
C ALA A 175 -7.38 -16.22 -43.23
N ALA A 176 -7.12 -14.94 -43.59
CA ALA A 176 -7.71 -14.26 -44.73
C ALA A 176 -6.78 -14.13 -45.95
N LYS A 177 -5.59 -14.75 -45.97
CA LYS A 177 -4.77 -14.85 -47.18
C LYS A 177 -5.20 -16.07 -48.01
N PRO A 178 -5.79 -15.89 -49.21
CA PRO A 178 -6.05 -17.01 -50.11
C PRO A 178 -4.73 -17.46 -50.74
N SER A 179 -4.54 -18.78 -50.82
CA SER A 179 -3.51 -19.41 -51.63
C SER A 179 -3.61 -18.93 -53.08
N ASN A 180 -2.52 -18.38 -53.60
CA ASN A 180 -2.29 -18.29 -55.05
C ASN A 180 -1.43 -19.48 -55.48
#